data_AF-A0A947YRY6-F1
#
_entry.id   AF-A0A947YRY6-F1
#
_cell.length_a   1.000
_cell.length_b   1.000
_cell.length_c   1.000
_cell.angle_alpha   90.00
_cell.angle_beta   90.00
_cell.angle_gamma   90.00
#
_symmetry.space_group_name_H-M   'P 1'
#
loop_
_entity.id
_entity.type
_entity.pdbx_description
1 polymer ?
#
loop_
_entity_poly.entity_id
_entity_poly.type
_entity_poly.pdbx_seq_one_letter_code
_entity_poly.pdbx_strand_id
1 'polypeptide(L)'
;MSLSIQSPPQPGLIKEKLTEHSEIELFRYLRDNLKEWDYNTLRWVCQEMVQAGGENDELKAKVIEMLTCLNDRRYDTFDKKRSSVLQILKESWQELFAKTPDLTVSSGGTYRLIDWQRRHTLRPPSEGEQVLIINAHDFAPEGEDCHSHLIVAAYNMGWKRLIAYGYLGQRFCGCGLGPNTQGVRIDVYDSSGDYIASGIDGLEIYLHGNAQDQLGQTMKQGKLVVAGDVGQTFMYGAKGGEVYILGNAAGRPLINAVGRPRVVINGTCLDFLAESFMAGDPLNGGGFVVLNGVEFDDKGKIVEQPTPYPGSNLFSLASGGAIYARDPHKKLVEAQLNGGEFAPFTAEAWNLILPYLQENERLFGISIEDDLLRVNGVKKPPQEVYRKVKSVKLRVLTEVVDAED
;
A
#
# COMPACT_ATOMS: atom_id res chain seq x y z
N MET A 1 4.34 -10.47 -29.49
CA MET A 1 5.67 -10.99 -29.87
C MET A 1 6.50 -11.08 -28.60
N SER A 2 7.20 -12.19 -28.35
CA SER A 2 8.11 -12.32 -27.21
C SER A 2 9.21 -11.27 -27.31
N LEU A 3 9.36 -10.44 -26.28
CA LEU A 3 10.42 -9.43 -26.21
C LEU A 3 11.77 -10.15 -26.14
N SER A 4 12.59 -10.03 -27.18
CA SER A 4 13.91 -10.68 -27.22
C SER A 4 14.90 -9.98 -26.29
N ILE A 5 15.77 -10.80 -25.70
CA ILE A 5 16.83 -10.40 -24.78
C ILE A 5 17.95 -9.73 -25.59
N GLN A 6 18.35 -8.51 -25.22
CA GLN A 6 19.54 -7.83 -25.76
C GLN A 6 20.33 -7.20 -24.61
N SER A 7 21.63 -7.50 -24.56
CA SER A 7 22.56 -6.95 -23.56
C SER A 7 23.87 -6.52 -24.23
N PRO A 8 24.29 -5.24 -24.14
CA PRO A 8 23.48 -4.11 -23.65
C PRO A 8 22.30 -3.85 -24.61
N PRO A 9 21.18 -3.27 -24.11
CA PRO A 9 20.09 -2.85 -24.99
C PRO A 9 20.59 -1.78 -25.97
N GLN A 10 20.05 -1.74 -27.18
CA GLN A 10 20.37 -0.65 -28.11
C GLN A 10 19.83 0.70 -27.58
N PRO A 11 20.56 1.82 -27.75
CA PRO A 11 20.05 3.15 -27.42
C PRO A 11 18.67 3.40 -28.05
N GLY A 12 17.74 3.99 -27.30
CA GLY A 12 16.37 4.25 -27.77
C GLY A 12 15.40 3.07 -27.69
N LEU A 13 15.87 1.83 -27.48
CA LEU A 13 14.99 0.65 -27.36
C LEU A 13 14.02 0.77 -26.18
N ILE A 14 14.47 1.34 -25.06
CA ILE A 14 13.63 1.52 -23.86
C ILE A 14 12.48 2.52 -24.14
N LYS A 15 12.77 3.58 -24.90
CA LYS A 15 11.79 4.59 -25.30
C LYS A 15 10.75 4.03 -26.27
N GLU A 16 11.18 3.26 -27.26
CA GLU A 16 10.28 2.53 -28.16
C GLU A 16 9.31 1.66 -27.35
N LYS A 17 9.85 0.90 -26.39
CA LYS A 17 9.03 0.02 -25.54
C LYS A 17 8.07 0.76 -24.62
N LEU A 18 8.45 1.91 -24.06
CA LEU A 18 7.55 2.79 -23.29
C LEU A 18 6.37 3.29 -24.14
N THR A 19 6.54 3.38 -25.45
CA THR A 19 5.50 3.88 -26.36
C THR A 19 4.55 2.76 -26.79
N GLU A 20 5.09 1.56 -27.05
CA GLU A 20 4.38 0.48 -27.73
C GLU A 20 3.73 -0.56 -26.80
N HIS A 21 4.13 -0.62 -25.53
CA HIS A 21 3.71 -1.68 -24.62
C HIS A 21 2.95 -1.15 -23.40
N SER A 22 2.12 -2.03 -22.85
CA SER A 22 1.50 -1.81 -21.54
C SER A 22 2.53 -1.86 -20.41
N GLU A 23 2.18 -1.29 -19.26
CA GLU A 23 3.03 -1.21 -18.07
C GLU A 23 3.41 -2.62 -17.58
N ILE A 24 2.48 -3.56 -17.64
CA ILE A 24 2.72 -4.95 -17.20
C ILE A 24 3.66 -5.71 -18.14
N GLU A 25 3.58 -5.44 -19.45
CA GLU A 25 4.49 -6.04 -20.44
C GLU A 25 5.90 -5.48 -20.26
N LEU A 26 6.02 -4.18 -20.05
CA LEU A 26 7.29 -3.54 -19.79
C LEU A 26 7.89 -3.99 -18.45
N PHE A 27 7.07 -4.19 -17.41
CA PHE A 27 7.52 -4.71 -16.13
C PHE A 27 8.14 -6.10 -16.30
N ARG A 28 7.44 -7.00 -17.02
CA ARG A 28 7.96 -8.34 -17.32
C ARG A 28 9.26 -8.27 -18.11
N TYR A 29 9.33 -7.39 -19.10
CA TYR A 29 10.55 -7.18 -19.88
C TYR A 29 11.74 -6.78 -19.01
N LEU A 30 11.59 -5.72 -18.21
CA LEU A 30 12.67 -5.23 -17.35
C LEU A 30 13.08 -6.30 -16.34
N ARG A 31 12.10 -6.96 -15.69
CA ARG A 31 12.34 -8.07 -14.76
C ARG A 31 13.14 -9.19 -15.42
N ASP A 32 12.72 -9.67 -16.59
CA ASP A 32 13.33 -10.84 -17.23
C ASP A 32 14.74 -10.54 -17.74
N ASN A 33 15.02 -9.29 -18.13
CA ASN A 33 16.36 -8.88 -18.56
C ASN A 33 17.32 -8.59 -17.39
N LEU A 34 16.85 -8.44 -16.14
CA LEU A 34 17.73 -8.31 -14.97
C LEU A 34 18.69 -9.50 -14.83
N LYS A 35 18.37 -10.66 -15.39
CA LYS A 35 19.26 -11.82 -15.41
C LYS A 35 20.56 -11.56 -16.16
N GLU A 36 20.49 -10.81 -17.27
CA GLU A 36 21.59 -10.63 -18.22
C GLU A 36 22.27 -9.26 -18.09
N TRP A 37 21.63 -8.31 -17.41
CA TRP A 37 22.20 -6.98 -17.17
C TRP A 37 23.13 -6.99 -15.97
N ASP A 38 24.22 -6.24 -16.00
CA ASP A 38 24.96 -5.89 -14.78
C ASP A 38 24.37 -4.62 -14.13
N TYR A 39 24.97 -4.18 -13.02
CA TYR A 39 24.55 -2.96 -12.34
C TYR A 39 24.72 -1.69 -13.19
N ASN A 40 25.68 -1.66 -14.11
CA ASN A 40 25.91 -0.53 -15.01
C ASN A 40 24.84 -0.47 -16.10
N THR A 41 24.52 -1.61 -16.70
CA THR A 41 23.46 -1.74 -17.70
C THR A 41 22.11 -1.36 -17.09
N LEU A 42 21.81 -1.81 -15.87
CA LEU A 42 20.58 -1.40 -15.18
C LEU A 42 20.53 0.12 -14.93
N ARG A 43 21.63 0.74 -14.51
CA ARG A 43 21.71 2.21 -14.36
C ARG A 43 21.47 2.92 -15.69
N TRP A 44 22.11 2.44 -16.75
CA TRP A 44 21.95 2.99 -18.09
C TRP A 44 20.49 2.89 -18.56
N VAL A 45 19.84 1.73 -18.38
CA VAL A 45 18.40 1.55 -18.68
C VAL A 45 17.54 2.54 -17.90
N CYS A 46 17.82 2.73 -16.61
CA CYS A 46 17.07 3.70 -15.82
C CYS A 46 17.33 5.15 -16.25
N GLN A 47 18.55 5.48 -16.65
CA GLN A 47 18.87 6.78 -17.23
C GLN A 47 18.12 7.02 -18.55
N GLU A 48 18.02 6.03 -19.42
CA GLU A 48 17.19 6.11 -20.65
C GLU A 48 15.71 6.36 -20.30
N MET A 49 15.17 5.69 -19.28
CA MET A 49 13.81 5.95 -18.81
C MET A 49 13.65 7.39 -18.28
N VAL A 50 14.60 7.88 -17.48
CA VAL A 50 14.58 9.26 -16.96
C VAL A 50 14.67 10.28 -18.09
N GLN A 51 15.51 10.05 -19.10
CA GLN A 51 15.60 10.91 -20.28
C GLN A 51 14.28 10.92 -21.05
N ALA A 52 13.71 9.75 -21.35
CA ALA A 52 12.42 9.65 -22.03
C ALA A 52 11.29 10.33 -21.25
N GLY A 53 11.24 10.16 -19.93
CA GLY A 53 10.28 10.84 -19.05
C GLY A 53 10.48 12.35 -18.94
N GLY A 54 11.63 12.87 -19.34
CA GLY A 54 11.90 14.30 -19.44
C GLY A 54 11.35 14.94 -20.73
N GLU A 55 11.02 14.16 -21.76
CA GLU A 55 10.64 14.69 -23.07
C GLU A 55 9.19 15.17 -23.14
N ASN A 56 8.27 14.44 -22.51
CA ASN A 56 6.84 14.80 -22.44
C ASN A 56 6.14 14.13 -21.26
N ASP A 57 4.95 14.63 -20.92
CA ASP A 57 4.22 14.21 -19.72
C ASP A 57 3.60 12.80 -19.82
N GLU A 58 3.30 12.31 -21.02
CA GLU A 58 2.80 10.95 -21.22
C GLU A 58 3.89 9.93 -20.88
N LEU A 59 5.10 10.12 -21.42
CA LEU A 59 6.25 9.29 -21.07
C LEU A 59 6.63 9.44 -19.61
N LYS A 60 6.54 10.66 -19.04
CA LYS A 60 6.77 10.87 -17.60
C LYS A 60 5.84 10.02 -16.75
N ALA A 61 4.54 10.02 -17.04
CA ALA A 61 3.55 9.23 -16.33
C ALA A 61 3.92 7.73 -16.36
N LYS A 62 4.20 7.19 -17.55
CA LYS A 62 4.59 5.79 -17.73
C LYS A 62 5.87 5.45 -16.97
N VAL A 63 6.88 6.32 -17.02
CA VAL A 63 8.15 6.09 -16.29
C VAL A 63 7.94 6.08 -14.78
N ILE A 64 7.13 6.99 -14.23
CA ILE A 64 6.78 7.00 -12.80
C ILE A 64 6.11 5.69 -12.41
N GLU A 65 5.09 5.26 -13.15
CA GLU A 65 4.37 4.02 -12.88
C GLU A 65 5.29 2.79 -12.97
N MET A 66 6.18 2.76 -13.96
CA MET A 66 7.14 1.68 -14.16
C MET A 66 8.15 1.56 -13.02
N LEU A 67 8.79 2.68 -12.64
CA LEU A 67 9.73 2.72 -11.53
C LEU A 67 9.04 2.34 -10.21
N THR A 68 7.80 2.79 -10.03
CA THR A 68 6.97 2.44 -8.86
C THR A 68 6.64 0.96 -8.82
N CYS A 69 6.23 0.37 -9.95
CA CYS A 69 5.91 -1.05 -10.05
C CYS A 69 7.13 -1.94 -9.74
N LEU A 70 8.31 -1.56 -10.25
CA LEU A 70 9.58 -2.23 -9.94
C LEU A 70 9.99 -2.07 -8.46
N ASN A 71 9.67 -0.93 -7.84
CA ASN A 71 9.92 -0.72 -6.42
C ASN A 71 9.01 -1.59 -5.54
N ASP A 72 7.70 -1.56 -5.82
CA ASP A 72 6.67 -2.09 -4.94
C ASP A 72 6.57 -3.62 -5.04
N ARG A 73 6.72 -4.18 -6.25
CA ARG A 73 6.57 -5.62 -6.45
C ARG A 73 7.81 -6.40 -6.06
N ARG A 74 7.59 -7.64 -5.62
CA ARG A 74 8.64 -8.63 -5.35
C ARG A 74 8.81 -9.52 -6.57
N TYR A 75 10.06 -9.76 -6.94
CA TYR A 75 10.46 -10.54 -8.10
C TYR A 75 11.94 -10.92 -7.97
N ASP A 76 12.36 -11.92 -8.75
CA ASP A 76 13.73 -12.42 -8.76
C ASP A 76 14.68 -11.34 -9.31
N THR A 77 15.66 -10.92 -8.49
CA THR A 77 16.74 -10.02 -8.92
C THR A 77 17.99 -10.78 -9.38
N PHE A 78 17.89 -12.11 -9.50
CA PHE A 78 18.93 -13.03 -9.93
C PHE A 78 20.20 -12.92 -9.08
N ASP A 79 21.31 -12.55 -9.69
CA ASP A 79 22.61 -12.37 -9.04
C ASP A 79 22.75 -11.01 -8.33
N LYS A 80 21.75 -10.13 -8.43
CA LYS A 80 21.77 -8.78 -7.82
C LYS A 80 21.11 -8.78 -6.46
N LYS A 81 21.67 -8.00 -5.54
CA LYS A 81 21.04 -7.71 -4.26
C LYS A 81 19.85 -6.77 -4.49
N ARG A 82 18.66 -7.16 -4.04
CA ARG A 82 17.44 -6.32 -4.15
C ARG A 82 17.65 -4.90 -3.65
N SER A 83 18.32 -4.70 -2.52
CA SER A 83 18.58 -3.35 -1.98
C SER A 83 19.37 -2.47 -2.97
N SER A 84 20.30 -3.05 -3.73
CA SER A 84 21.07 -2.32 -4.74
C SER A 84 20.23 -1.98 -5.96
N VAL A 85 19.31 -2.88 -6.36
CA VAL A 85 18.33 -2.61 -7.42
C VAL A 85 17.40 -1.47 -7.00
N LEU A 86 16.82 -1.54 -5.81
CA LEU A 86 15.93 -0.49 -5.28
C LEU A 86 16.64 0.86 -5.16
N GLN A 87 17.91 0.87 -4.78
CA GLN A 87 18.70 2.11 -4.73
C GLN A 87 18.85 2.76 -6.12
N ILE A 88 19.07 1.96 -7.18
CA ILE A 88 19.16 2.48 -8.56
C ILE A 88 17.83 3.07 -9.01
N LEU A 89 16.73 2.36 -8.74
CA LEU A 89 15.39 2.86 -9.06
C LEU A 89 15.11 4.17 -8.31
N LYS A 90 15.52 4.23 -7.04
CA LYS A 90 15.39 5.42 -6.19
C LYS A 90 16.10 6.63 -6.74
N GLU A 91 17.37 6.47 -7.09
CA GLU A 91 18.15 7.53 -7.74
C GLU A 91 17.45 8.02 -9.02
N SER A 92 16.80 7.13 -9.75
CA SER A 92 16.15 7.42 -11.02
C SER A 92 14.86 8.24 -10.88
N TRP A 93 13.94 7.89 -9.97
CA TRP A 93 12.74 8.73 -9.76
C TRP A 93 13.10 10.06 -9.11
N GLN A 94 14.11 10.10 -8.22
CA GLN A 94 14.59 11.36 -7.63
C GLN A 94 15.13 12.31 -8.72
N GLU A 95 15.90 11.79 -9.67
CA GLU A 95 16.38 12.57 -10.82
C GLU A 95 15.22 13.06 -11.70
N LEU A 96 14.25 12.19 -12.02
CA LEU A 96 13.08 12.55 -12.83
C LEU A 96 12.24 13.65 -12.16
N PHE A 97 11.99 13.54 -10.86
CA PHE A 97 11.23 14.53 -10.10
C PHE A 97 11.99 15.86 -10.01
N ALA A 98 13.29 15.83 -9.73
CA ALA A 98 14.12 17.04 -9.64
C ALA A 98 14.21 17.82 -10.96
N LYS A 99 14.06 17.15 -12.11
CA LYS A 99 14.03 17.80 -13.44
C LYS A 99 12.66 18.41 -13.80
N THR A 100 11.64 18.24 -12.96
CA THR A 100 10.30 18.80 -13.24
C THR A 100 10.29 20.31 -13.03
N PRO A 101 9.71 21.11 -13.95
CA PRO A 101 9.59 22.55 -13.78
C PRO A 101 8.87 22.92 -12.47
N ASP A 102 9.41 23.90 -11.75
CA ASP A 102 8.76 24.42 -10.55
C ASP A 102 7.60 25.37 -10.88
N LEU A 103 6.84 25.76 -9.86
CA LEU A 103 5.65 26.61 -10.01
C LEU A 103 5.92 28.04 -10.56
N THR A 104 7.18 28.49 -10.55
CA THR A 104 7.59 29.81 -11.04
C THR A 104 7.89 29.83 -12.54
N VAL A 105 8.09 28.65 -13.13
CA VAL A 105 8.39 28.50 -14.56
C VAL A 105 7.10 28.60 -15.37
N SER A 106 7.04 29.58 -16.27
CA SER A 106 5.97 29.74 -17.25
C SER A 106 6.15 28.77 -18.42
N SER A 107 5.90 27.48 -18.21
CA SER A 107 5.86 26.45 -19.23
C SER A 107 4.52 25.72 -19.24
N GLY A 108 4.16 25.07 -20.34
CA GLY A 108 3.04 24.11 -20.32
C GLY A 108 3.36 22.88 -19.47
N GLY A 109 2.37 22.01 -19.29
CA GLY A 109 2.57 20.65 -18.78
C GLY A 109 1.81 20.32 -17.50
N THR A 110 1.72 19.02 -17.26
CA THR A 110 0.90 18.34 -16.24
C THR A 110 1.52 18.43 -14.85
N TYR A 111 2.84 18.41 -14.77
CA TYR A 111 3.58 18.27 -13.52
C TYR A 111 4.25 19.57 -13.08
N ARG A 112 4.18 19.86 -11.78
CA ARG A 112 4.92 20.96 -11.14
C ARG A 112 5.64 20.50 -9.89
N LEU A 113 6.85 21.01 -9.70
CA LEU A 113 7.65 20.77 -8.50
C LEU A 113 7.50 21.93 -7.50
N ILE A 114 7.43 21.58 -6.22
CA ILE A 114 7.60 22.50 -5.10
C ILE A 114 8.46 21.85 -4.03
N ASP A 115 9.27 22.65 -3.35
CA ASP A 115 10.13 22.23 -2.25
C ASP A 115 10.10 23.26 -1.13
N TRP A 116 10.89 23.02 -0.08
CA TRP A 116 10.97 23.91 1.07
C TRP A 116 11.33 25.34 0.68
N GLN A 117 12.35 25.55 -0.15
CA GLN A 117 12.79 26.90 -0.49
C GLN A 117 11.73 27.66 -1.31
N ARG A 118 11.03 26.95 -2.19
CA ARG A 118 10.00 27.49 -3.08
C ARG A 118 8.60 27.46 -2.49
N ARG A 119 8.39 27.00 -1.26
CA ARG A 119 7.04 26.81 -0.66
C ARG A 119 6.12 28.03 -0.72
N HIS A 120 6.69 29.23 -0.70
CA HIS A 120 5.97 30.51 -0.78
C HIS A 120 5.40 30.81 -2.18
N THR A 121 5.75 30.03 -3.20
CA THR A 121 5.23 30.17 -4.57
C THR A 121 4.01 29.30 -4.85
N LEU A 122 3.52 28.56 -3.84
CA LEU A 122 2.33 27.74 -3.95
C LEU A 122 1.15 28.57 -4.48
N ARG A 123 0.49 28.05 -5.50
CA ARG A 123 -0.64 28.66 -6.19
C ARG A 123 -1.62 27.60 -6.70
N PRO A 124 -2.85 27.98 -7.10
CA PRO A 124 -3.74 27.09 -7.84
C PRO A 124 -3.08 26.53 -9.11
N PRO A 125 -3.49 25.33 -9.57
CA PRO A 125 -3.04 24.79 -10.85
C PRO A 125 -3.49 25.68 -12.00
N SER A 126 -2.56 25.97 -12.91
CA SER A 126 -2.86 26.64 -14.19
C SER A 126 -3.46 25.64 -15.20
N GLU A 127 -3.92 26.13 -16.34
CA GLU A 127 -4.44 25.26 -17.41
C GLU A 127 -3.41 24.19 -17.80
N GLY A 128 -3.84 22.93 -17.77
CA GLY A 128 -3.00 21.76 -18.05
C GLY A 128 -2.24 21.19 -16.85
N GLU A 129 -2.04 21.95 -15.77
CA GLU A 129 -1.38 21.45 -14.56
C GLU A 129 -2.33 20.59 -13.73
N GLN A 130 -1.88 19.41 -13.32
CA GLN A 130 -2.72 18.45 -12.57
C GLN A 130 -2.01 17.82 -11.38
N VAL A 131 -0.70 17.59 -11.49
CA VAL A 131 0.10 16.88 -10.49
C VAL A 131 1.11 17.82 -9.83
N LEU A 132 1.02 17.97 -8.51
CA LEU A 132 2.03 18.69 -7.73
C LEU A 132 2.97 17.68 -7.06
N ILE A 133 4.24 17.74 -7.46
CA ILE A 133 5.35 17.00 -6.88
C ILE A 133 5.94 17.82 -5.75
N ILE A 134 6.06 17.24 -4.57
CA ILE A 134 6.53 17.87 -3.34
C ILE A 134 7.81 17.16 -2.91
N ASN A 135 8.94 17.87 -2.90
CA ASN A 135 10.13 17.38 -2.25
C ASN A 135 10.06 17.70 -0.75
N ALA A 136 9.83 16.68 0.07
CA ALA A 136 9.64 16.79 1.51
C ALA A 136 10.96 16.89 2.31
N HIS A 137 12.12 16.71 1.67
CA HIS A 137 13.42 16.53 2.33
C HIS A 137 13.75 17.61 3.37
N ASP A 138 13.58 18.88 3.00
CA ASP A 138 13.96 20.03 3.84
C ASP A 138 12.80 20.54 4.72
N PHE A 139 11.63 19.90 4.68
CA PHE A 139 10.53 20.23 5.59
C PHE A 139 10.77 19.64 6.98
N ALA A 140 10.31 20.36 8.00
CA ALA A 140 10.36 19.88 9.37
C ALA A 140 9.55 18.59 9.54
N PRO A 141 9.96 17.66 10.43
CA PRO A 141 9.20 16.44 10.67
C PRO A 141 7.79 16.66 11.23
N GLU A 142 7.61 17.73 11.99
CA GLU A 142 6.36 18.15 12.64
C GLU A 142 6.33 19.67 12.84
N GLY A 143 5.18 20.20 13.26
CA GLY A 143 4.97 21.63 13.47
C GLY A 143 4.53 22.38 12.20
N GLU A 144 4.48 23.71 12.30
CA GLU A 144 3.93 24.59 11.26
C GLU A 144 4.70 24.51 9.92
N ASP A 145 5.98 24.17 10.00
CA ASP A 145 6.89 24.04 8.85
C ASP A 145 6.89 22.63 8.24
N CYS A 146 5.95 21.77 8.61
CA CYS A 146 5.82 20.42 8.07
C CYS A 146 5.15 20.43 6.68
N HIS A 147 5.64 19.57 5.78
CA HIS A 147 5.08 19.36 4.43
C HIS A 147 3.57 19.04 4.42
N SER A 148 3.05 18.46 5.50
CA SER A 148 1.61 18.16 5.68
C SER A 148 0.74 19.42 5.53
N HIS A 149 1.18 20.56 6.10
CA HIS A 149 0.48 21.83 5.95
C HIS A 149 0.49 22.33 4.50
N LEU A 150 1.59 22.12 3.76
CA LEU A 150 1.68 22.45 2.35
C LEU A 150 0.70 21.61 1.51
N ILE A 151 0.60 20.32 1.80
CA ILE A 151 -0.37 19.41 1.14
C ILE A 151 -1.81 19.91 1.34
N VAL A 152 -2.17 20.28 2.57
CA VAL A 152 -3.51 20.83 2.87
C VAL A 152 -3.74 22.13 2.10
N ALA A 153 -2.78 23.04 2.10
CA ALA A 153 -2.86 24.28 1.35
C ALA A 153 -3.02 24.04 -0.15
N ALA A 154 -2.25 23.11 -0.73
CA ALA A 154 -2.32 22.75 -2.13
C ALA A 154 -3.70 22.18 -2.50
N TYR A 155 -4.25 21.29 -1.68
CA TYR A 155 -5.61 20.77 -1.87
C TYR A 155 -6.65 21.89 -1.86
N ASN A 156 -6.58 22.82 -0.90
CA ASN A 156 -7.49 23.96 -0.83
C ASN A 156 -7.38 24.90 -2.05
N MET A 157 -6.23 24.89 -2.74
CA MET A 157 -6.01 25.61 -3.99
C MET A 157 -6.41 24.81 -5.24
N GLY A 158 -6.93 23.59 -5.09
CA GLY A 158 -7.48 22.78 -6.17
C GLY A 158 -6.59 21.63 -6.66
N TRP A 159 -5.40 21.44 -6.08
CA TRP A 159 -4.56 20.29 -6.42
C TRP A 159 -5.18 18.99 -5.89
N LYS A 160 -5.36 18.00 -6.76
CA LYS A 160 -5.96 16.70 -6.39
C LYS A 160 -5.02 15.51 -6.58
N ARG A 161 -3.94 15.67 -7.33
CA ARG A 161 -2.91 14.66 -7.52
C ARG A 161 -1.61 15.17 -6.95
N LEU A 162 -1.09 14.46 -5.96
CA LEU A 162 0.09 14.85 -5.21
C LEU A 162 1.09 13.70 -5.24
N ILE A 163 2.35 14.00 -5.49
CA ILE A 163 3.46 13.07 -5.35
C ILE A 163 4.40 13.69 -4.32
N ALA A 164 4.66 13.01 -3.21
CA ALA A 164 5.58 13.48 -2.19
C ALA A 164 6.76 12.51 -2.05
N TYR A 165 7.98 13.03 -2.13
CA TYR A 165 9.21 12.22 -2.09
C TYR A 165 10.30 12.90 -1.24
N GLY A 166 11.41 12.22 -1.02
CA GLY A 166 12.53 12.76 -0.23
C GLY A 166 12.31 12.70 1.27
N TYR A 167 11.36 11.90 1.76
CA TYR A 167 11.09 11.78 3.18
C TYR A 167 12.26 11.17 3.97
N LEU A 168 12.48 11.72 5.16
CA LEU A 168 13.45 11.33 6.18
C LEU A 168 12.79 11.16 7.57
N GLY A 169 11.50 10.79 7.59
CA GLY A 169 10.70 10.63 8.80
C GLY A 169 9.70 11.75 9.05
N GLN A 170 9.42 12.62 8.07
CA GLN A 170 8.35 13.62 8.23
C GLN A 170 6.98 12.95 8.40
N ARG A 171 6.20 13.46 9.35
CA ARG A 171 4.98 12.84 9.87
C ARG A 171 3.72 13.47 9.28
N PHE A 172 2.58 12.85 9.52
CA PHE A 172 1.26 13.44 9.26
C PHE A 172 0.89 13.67 7.79
N CYS A 173 1.49 12.93 6.85
CA CYS A 173 1.10 13.01 5.44
C CYS A 173 -0.39 12.66 5.28
N GLY A 174 -1.14 13.56 4.63
CA GLY A 174 -2.59 13.44 4.46
C GLY A 174 -3.44 13.86 5.66
N CYS A 175 -2.86 14.13 6.82
CA CYS A 175 -3.59 14.68 7.96
C CYS A 175 -4.10 16.10 7.66
N GLY A 176 -5.23 16.47 8.25
CA GLY A 176 -5.88 17.75 8.01
C GLY A 176 -6.70 17.82 6.71
N LEU A 177 -6.52 16.85 5.80
CA LEU A 177 -7.45 16.63 4.69
C LEU A 177 -8.69 15.90 5.24
N GLY A 178 -9.77 16.67 5.39
CA GLY A 178 -11.03 16.21 6.00
C GLY A 178 -11.98 15.53 5.00
N PRO A 179 -13.31 15.68 5.17
CA PRO A 179 -14.29 15.15 4.22
C PRO A 179 -14.20 15.85 2.86
N ASN A 180 -14.85 15.27 1.84
CA ASN A 180 -14.91 15.76 0.45
C ASN A 180 -13.59 15.67 -0.32
N THR A 181 -12.73 14.73 0.06
CA THR A 181 -11.46 14.47 -0.63
C THR A 181 -11.56 13.28 -1.59
N GLN A 182 -12.76 12.82 -1.95
CA GLN A 182 -12.93 11.80 -2.98
C GLN A 182 -12.31 12.27 -4.30
N GLY A 183 -11.51 11.39 -4.93
CA GLY A 183 -10.74 11.71 -6.14
C GLY A 183 -9.41 12.43 -5.89
N VAL A 184 -9.05 12.70 -4.62
CA VAL A 184 -7.70 13.13 -4.24
C VAL A 184 -6.81 11.90 -4.05
N ARG A 185 -5.61 11.93 -4.61
CA ARG A 185 -4.59 10.89 -4.41
C ARG A 185 -3.24 11.48 -4.05
N ILE A 186 -2.58 10.86 -3.09
CA ILE A 186 -1.21 11.15 -2.66
C ILE A 186 -0.36 9.89 -2.84
N ASP A 187 0.70 9.98 -3.64
CA ASP A 187 1.74 8.97 -3.77
C ASP A 187 2.95 9.39 -2.93
N VAL A 188 3.39 8.52 -2.02
CA VAL A 188 4.42 8.80 -1.01
C VAL A 188 5.61 7.87 -1.22
N TYR A 189 6.77 8.46 -1.51
CA TYR A 189 8.03 7.75 -1.74
C TYR A 189 9.01 8.03 -0.60
N ASP A 190 10.02 7.15 -0.47
CA ASP A 190 11.06 7.22 0.56
C ASP A 190 10.55 6.97 1.99
N SER A 191 11.31 7.39 2.99
CA SER A 191 11.12 6.98 4.40
C SER A 191 10.22 7.97 5.13
N SER A 192 8.91 7.82 4.97
CA SER A 192 7.90 8.61 5.66
C SER A 192 7.78 8.30 7.17
N GLY A 193 7.24 9.23 7.95
CA GLY A 193 7.08 9.12 9.40
C GLY A 193 5.71 8.62 9.87
N ASP A 194 5.47 8.71 11.17
CA ASP A 194 4.20 8.32 11.82
C ASP A 194 2.95 9.09 11.32
N TYR A 195 1.78 8.55 11.66
CA TYR A 195 0.45 9.16 11.51
C TYR A 195 -0.04 9.39 10.08
N ILE A 196 0.59 8.82 9.06
CA ILE A 196 0.10 8.96 7.69
C ILE A 196 -1.34 8.46 7.59
N ALA A 197 -2.16 9.16 6.81
CA ALA A 197 -3.58 8.86 6.63
C ALA A 197 -4.44 8.97 7.92
N SER A 198 -3.94 9.61 8.99
CA SER A 198 -4.77 9.79 10.19
C SER A 198 -5.89 10.78 9.93
N GLY A 199 -7.12 10.35 10.25
CA GLY A 199 -8.33 11.15 10.15
C GLY A 199 -8.88 11.33 8.73
N ILE A 200 -8.34 10.64 7.73
CA ILE A 200 -8.81 10.81 6.35
C ILE A 200 -10.25 10.33 6.14
N ASP A 201 -10.99 11.03 5.29
CA ASP A 201 -12.40 10.75 4.97
C ASP A 201 -12.66 10.90 3.45
N GLY A 202 -11.95 10.09 2.65
CA GLY A 202 -12.25 9.90 1.23
C GLY A 202 -11.07 9.83 0.27
N LEU A 203 -9.90 10.37 0.63
CA LEU A 203 -8.75 10.35 -0.27
C LEU A 203 -8.08 8.99 -0.34
N GLU A 204 -7.21 8.82 -1.34
CA GLU A 204 -6.33 7.67 -1.47
C GLU A 204 -4.89 8.05 -1.16
N ILE A 205 -4.19 7.23 -0.37
CA ILE A 205 -2.74 7.36 -0.15
C ILE A 205 -2.05 6.04 -0.50
N TYR A 206 -1.01 6.12 -1.31
CA TYR A 206 -0.17 5.00 -1.71
C TYR A 206 1.25 5.25 -1.17
N LEU A 207 1.75 4.34 -0.34
CA LEU A 207 3.09 4.40 0.23
C LEU A 207 3.95 3.35 -0.47
N HIS A 208 4.98 3.82 -1.17
CA HIS A 208 5.88 3.01 -2.00
C HIS A 208 7.08 2.52 -1.18
N GLY A 209 6.79 1.90 -0.04
CA GLY A 209 7.80 1.43 0.91
C GLY A 209 7.19 1.02 2.25
N ASN A 210 8.04 0.93 3.26
CA ASN A 210 7.62 0.70 4.64
C ASN A 210 7.06 1.98 5.27
N ALA A 211 6.21 1.82 6.27
CA ALA A 211 5.66 2.91 7.07
C ALA A 211 5.92 2.71 8.56
N GLN A 212 5.89 3.81 9.31
CA GLN A 212 6.12 3.80 10.76
C GLN A 212 4.80 3.55 11.52
N ASP A 213 4.63 4.18 12.68
CA ASP A 213 3.56 3.88 13.61
C ASP A 213 2.28 4.68 13.32
N GLN A 214 1.15 4.20 13.83
CA GLN A 214 -0.12 4.92 13.92
C GLN A 214 -0.74 5.37 12.59
N LEU A 215 -0.39 4.70 11.50
CA LEU A 215 -1.01 4.89 10.20
C LEU A 215 -2.53 4.71 10.26
N GLY A 216 -3.29 5.58 9.59
CA GLY A 216 -4.74 5.43 9.45
C GLY A 216 -5.52 5.59 10.75
N GLN A 217 -4.96 6.25 11.77
CA GLN A 217 -5.67 6.50 13.03
C GLN A 217 -7.00 7.22 12.75
N THR A 218 -8.10 6.70 13.29
CA THR A 218 -9.46 7.26 13.09
C THR A 218 -9.88 7.43 11.63
N MET A 219 -9.20 6.77 10.68
CA MET A 219 -9.56 6.77 9.25
C MET A 219 -11.03 6.37 9.07
N LYS A 220 -11.78 7.13 8.28
CA LYS A 220 -13.23 6.95 8.14
C LYS A 220 -13.61 6.36 6.79
N GLN A 221 -13.05 6.87 5.70
CA GLN A 221 -13.24 6.40 4.33
C GLN A 221 -12.00 6.71 3.49
N GLY A 222 -11.91 6.12 2.30
CA GLY A 222 -10.77 6.26 1.40
C GLY A 222 -9.99 4.95 1.27
N LYS A 223 -8.81 5.04 0.64
CA LYS A 223 -7.93 3.90 0.39
C LYS A 223 -6.52 4.17 0.92
N LEU A 224 -5.93 3.20 1.60
CA LEU A 224 -4.54 3.24 2.02
C LEU A 224 -3.83 2.00 1.48
N VAL A 225 -2.74 2.19 0.74
CA VAL A 225 -1.93 1.08 0.20
C VAL A 225 -0.51 1.25 0.69
N VAL A 226 0.10 0.18 1.21
CA VAL A 226 1.49 0.19 1.68
C VAL A 226 2.24 -0.96 1.01
N ALA A 227 3.24 -0.64 0.20
CA ALA A 227 4.09 -1.59 -0.52
C ALA A 227 5.22 -2.20 0.35
N GLY A 228 5.00 -2.23 1.67
CA GLY A 228 5.97 -2.67 2.67
C GLY A 228 5.28 -3.06 3.98
N ASP A 229 6.06 -3.00 5.05
CA ASP A 229 5.60 -3.25 6.42
C ASP A 229 5.01 -1.97 7.06
N VAL A 230 4.16 -2.14 8.07
CA VAL A 230 3.62 -1.05 8.91
C VAL A 230 3.95 -1.24 10.39
N GLY A 231 4.12 -0.12 11.09
CA GLY A 231 4.46 -0.08 12.51
C GLY A 231 3.30 -0.35 13.47
N GLN A 232 3.52 0.03 14.74
CA GLN A 232 2.65 -0.20 15.87
C GLN A 232 1.35 0.60 15.76
N THR A 233 0.27 0.07 16.33
CA THR A 233 -1.00 0.81 16.51
C THR A 233 -1.60 1.30 15.19
N PHE A 234 -1.30 0.59 14.10
CA PHE A 234 -1.90 0.79 12.78
C PHE A 234 -3.43 0.73 12.87
N MET A 235 -4.10 1.71 12.26
CA MET A 235 -5.56 1.90 12.22
C MET A 235 -6.25 1.99 13.59
N TYR A 236 -5.57 2.56 14.59
CA TYR A 236 -6.18 2.82 15.90
C TYR A 236 -7.48 3.62 15.78
N GLY A 237 -8.56 3.08 16.33
CA GLY A 237 -9.85 3.77 16.37
C GLY A 237 -10.49 4.03 15.02
N ALA A 238 -10.01 3.41 13.93
CA ALA A 238 -10.54 3.57 12.58
C ALA A 238 -12.04 3.27 12.52
N LYS A 239 -12.76 3.95 11.63
CA LYS A 239 -14.21 3.83 11.42
C LYS A 239 -14.58 3.10 10.12
N GLY A 240 -13.64 3.07 9.17
CA GLY A 240 -13.86 2.52 7.84
C GLY A 240 -12.64 2.68 6.94
N GLY A 241 -12.84 2.48 5.63
CA GLY A 241 -11.79 2.55 4.62
C GLY A 241 -11.31 1.19 4.14
N GLU A 242 -10.65 1.21 2.99
CA GLU A 242 -10.04 0.03 2.36
C GLU A 242 -8.52 0.12 2.50
N VAL A 243 -7.89 -0.90 3.08
CA VAL A 243 -6.44 -0.86 3.36
C VAL A 243 -5.74 -2.14 2.95
N TYR A 244 -4.59 -1.99 2.28
CA TYR A 244 -3.83 -3.08 1.70
C TYR A 244 -2.36 -2.98 2.08
N ILE A 245 -1.86 -3.99 2.79
CA ILE A 245 -0.47 -4.05 3.28
C ILE A 245 0.25 -5.22 2.60
N LEU A 246 1.33 -4.93 1.87
CA LEU A 246 2.16 -5.95 1.22
C LEU A 246 2.89 -6.82 2.24
N GLY A 247 3.42 -6.20 3.29
CA GLY A 247 4.22 -6.86 4.31
C GLY A 247 3.43 -7.20 5.57
N ASN A 248 4.13 -7.06 6.70
CA ASN A 248 3.65 -7.33 8.04
C ASN A 248 3.17 -6.04 8.72
N ALA A 249 2.34 -6.19 9.75
CA ALA A 249 2.09 -5.14 10.73
C ALA A 249 2.79 -5.44 12.06
N ALA A 250 3.13 -4.43 12.84
CA ALA A 250 3.67 -4.64 14.18
C ALA A 250 2.55 -4.94 15.21
N GLY A 251 2.69 -4.48 16.46
CA GLY A 251 1.73 -4.74 17.53
C GLY A 251 0.48 -3.87 17.48
N ARG A 252 -0.62 -4.43 17.99
CA ARG A 252 -1.96 -3.81 18.14
C ARG A 252 -2.59 -3.22 16.87
N PRO A 253 -2.48 -3.87 15.70
CA PRO A 253 -3.17 -3.38 14.51
C PRO A 253 -4.70 -3.45 14.71
N LEU A 254 -5.39 -2.40 14.28
CA LEU A 254 -6.84 -2.18 14.39
C LEU A 254 -7.39 -2.11 15.83
N ILE A 255 -6.57 -1.78 16.83
CA ILE A 255 -7.09 -1.61 18.18
C ILE A 255 -8.19 -0.54 18.23
N ASN A 256 -9.31 -0.85 18.88
CA ASN A 256 -10.49 0.00 19.01
C ASN A 256 -11.14 0.42 17.67
N ALA A 257 -10.81 -0.23 16.56
CA ALA A 257 -11.48 0.06 15.30
C ALA A 257 -12.95 -0.40 15.35
N VAL A 258 -13.82 0.39 14.72
CA VAL A 258 -15.28 0.23 14.74
C VAL A 258 -15.87 0.42 13.35
N GLY A 259 -17.13 0.06 13.17
CA GLY A 259 -17.83 0.32 11.90
C GLY A 259 -17.39 -0.63 10.80
N ARG A 260 -16.83 -0.09 9.71
CA ARG A 260 -16.63 -0.83 8.44
C ARG A 260 -15.20 -0.84 7.86
N PRO A 261 -14.12 -0.99 8.65
CA PRO A 261 -12.78 -1.13 8.09
C PRO A 261 -12.66 -2.42 7.28
N ARG A 262 -11.98 -2.37 6.13
CA ARG A 262 -11.78 -3.49 5.20
C ARG A 262 -10.29 -3.61 4.93
N VAL A 263 -9.62 -4.53 5.63
CA VAL A 263 -8.15 -4.56 5.66
C VAL A 263 -7.62 -5.89 5.14
N VAL A 264 -6.62 -5.85 4.28
CA VAL A 264 -5.84 -7.01 3.83
C VAL A 264 -4.39 -6.85 4.28
N ILE A 265 -3.90 -7.78 5.10
CA ILE A 265 -2.50 -7.89 5.51
C ILE A 265 -1.95 -9.16 4.88
N ASN A 266 -1.01 -9.03 3.94
CA ASN A 266 -0.46 -10.19 3.25
C ASN A 266 0.54 -10.97 4.12
N GLY A 267 1.37 -10.24 4.88
CA GLY A 267 2.24 -10.83 5.87
C GLY A 267 1.47 -11.30 7.10
N THR A 268 2.08 -11.06 8.25
CA THR A 268 1.50 -11.34 9.55
C THR A 268 1.43 -10.08 10.42
N CYS A 269 1.11 -10.25 11.70
CA CYS A 269 1.26 -9.22 12.70
C CYS A 269 1.71 -9.78 14.05
N LEU A 270 2.20 -8.88 14.91
CA LEU A 270 2.53 -9.20 16.30
C LEU A 270 1.26 -9.23 17.16
N ASP A 271 1.39 -9.11 18.48
CA ASP A 271 0.28 -9.26 19.42
C ASP A 271 -0.90 -8.29 19.18
N PHE A 272 -2.09 -8.72 19.61
CA PHE A 272 -3.31 -7.91 19.69
C PHE A 272 -3.91 -7.43 18.36
N LEU A 273 -3.83 -8.25 17.30
CA LEU A 273 -4.59 -7.95 16.08
C LEU A 273 -6.10 -7.87 16.39
N ALA A 274 -6.68 -6.72 16.04
CA ALA A 274 -8.10 -6.40 16.22
C ALA A 274 -8.58 -6.54 17.67
N GLU A 275 -7.77 -6.06 18.61
CA GLU A 275 -8.16 -5.86 20.00
C GLU A 275 -9.28 -4.83 20.13
N SER A 276 -10.33 -5.15 20.89
CA SER A 276 -11.52 -4.30 21.08
C SER A 276 -12.15 -3.87 19.75
N PHE A 277 -12.18 -4.78 18.78
CA PHE A 277 -12.79 -4.54 17.47
C PHE A 277 -14.32 -4.56 17.58
N MET A 278 -14.96 -3.44 17.24
CA MET A 278 -16.41 -3.24 17.38
C MET A 278 -17.03 -2.96 16.01
N ALA A 279 -16.78 -3.87 15.07
CA ALA A 279 -17.05 -3.64 13.66
C ALA A 279 -18.32 -4.34 13.15
N GLY A 280 -19.29 -4.68 14.00
CA GLY A 280 -20.57 -5.27 13.58
C GLY A 280 -20.46 -6.61 12.84
N ASP A 281 -21.46 -7.01 12.06
CA ASP A 281 -21.37 -8.25 11.25
C ASP A 281 -20.83 -7.94 9.85
N PRO A 282 -19.69 -8.54 9.42
CA PRO A 282 -19.13 -8.33 8.08
C PRO A 282 -20.12 -8.57 6.93
N LEU A 283 -21.03 -9.54 7.07
CA LEU A 283 -22.04 -9.83 6.04
C LEU A 283 -23.15 -8.78 5.98
N ASN A 284 -23.30 -7.95 7.01
CA ASN A 284 -24.25 -6.86 7.11
C ASN A 284 -23.56 -5.49 7.14
N GLY A 285 -22.45 -5.36 6.41
CA GLY A 285 -21.73 -4.09 6.24
C GLY A 285 -20.69 -3.77 7.32
N GLY A 286 -20.49 -4.67 8.28
CA GLY A 286 -19.43 -4.58 9.28
C GLY A 286 -18.01 -4.69 8.71
N GLY A 287 -17.01 -4.45 9.55
CA GLY A 287 -15.60 -4.49 9.21
C GLY A 287 -14.95 -5.85 9.40
N PHE A 288 -13.85 -6.07 8.69
CA PHE A 288 -13.06 -7.30 8.79
C PHE A 288 -11.58 -7.07 8.46
N VAL A 289 -10.78 -8.08 8.82
CA VAL A 289 -9.38 -8.20 8.43
C VAL A 289 -9.16 -9.51 7.69
N VAL A 290 -8.45 -9.48 6.57
CA VAL A 290 -7.87 -10.65 5.92
C VAL A 290 -6.40 -10.73 6.31
N LEU A 291 -5.97 -11.89 6.81
CA LEU A 291 -4.59 -12.15 7.23
C LEU A 291 -4.03 -13.33 6.43
N ASN A 292 -3.16 -13.07 5.46
CA ASN A 292 -2.69 -14.13 4.56
C ASN A 292 -1.50 -14.92 5.11
N GLY A 293 -0.69 -14.36 6.01
CA GLY A 293 0.42 -15.09 6.64
C GLY A 293 1.45 -15.61 5.63
N VAL A 294 1.70 -14.85 4.57
CA VAL A 294 2.69 -15.19 3.54
C VAL A 294 3.90 -14.26 3.61
N GLU A 295 5.02 -14.69 3.06
CA GLU A 295 6.20 -13.86 2.88
C GLU A 295 6.81 -14.14 1.50
N PHE A 296 7.86 -13.39 1.17
CA PHE A 296 8.58 -13.55 -0.08
C PHE A 296 9.94 -14.16 0.20
N ASP A 297 10.32 -15.19 -0.56
CA ASP A 297 11.67 -15.73 -0.54
C ASP A 297 12.69 -14.77 -1.19
N ASP A 298 13.95 -15.17 -1.25
CA ASP A 298 15.04 -14.41 -1.84
C ASP A 298 14.86 -14.13 -3.34
N LYS A 299 13.99 -14.88 -4.01
CA LYS A 299 13.62 -14.72 -5.43
C LYS A 299 12.27 -14.03 -5.62
N GLY A 300 11.68 -13.49 -4.56
CA GLY A 300 10.41 -12.80 -4.62
C GLY A 300 9.22 -13.72 -4.92
N LYS A 301 9.34 -15.03 -4.67
CA LYS A 301 8.21 -15.96 -4.74
C LYS A 301 7.49 -16.00 -3.40
N ILE A 302 6.16 -16.11 -3.45
CA ILE A 302 5.35 -16.29 -2.26
C ILE A 302 5.62 -17.65 -1.60
N VAL A 303 5.89 -17.62 -0.30
CA VAL A 303 5.98 -18.78 0.58
C VAL A 303 5.14 -18.56 1.83
N GLU A 304 4.74 -19.64 2.49
CA GLU A 304 3.99 -19.56 3.73
C GLU A 304 4.92 -19.21 4.89
N GLN A 305 4.49 -18.30 5.77
CA GLN A 305 5.21 -18.09 7.02
C GLN A 305 5.11 -19.33 7.93
N PRO A 306 6.08 -19.54 8.84
CA PRO A 306 6.04 -20.65 9.78
C PRO A 306 4.73 -20.74 10.57
N THR A 307 4.16 -19.59 10.91
CA THR A 307 2.82 -19.44 11.50
C THR A 307 2.09 -18.28 10.82
N PRO A 308 0.78 -18.40 10.52
CA PRO A 308 0.02 -17.28 9.96
C PRO A 308 -0.11 -16.11 10.93
N TYR A 309 0.02 -16.36 12.24
CA TYR A 309 0.01 -15.35 13.29
C TYR A 309 0.94 -15.79 14.45
N PRO A 310 2.11 -15.17 14.60
CA PRO A 310 3.04 -15.47 15.70
C PRO A 310 2.63 -14.81 17.03
N GLY A 311 1.73 -13.83 16.99
CA GLY A 311 1.27 -13.13 18.18
C GLY A 311 0.34 -13.94 19.09
N SER A 312 -0.02 -13.30 20.19
CA SER A 312 -1.01 -13.70 21.17
C SER A 312 -2.22 -12.74 21.12
N ASN A 313 -3.29 -13.06 21.87
CA ASN A 313 -4.44 -12.16 22.05
C ASN A 313 -5.14 -11.72 20.75
N LEU A 314 -5.21 -12.63 19.77
CA LEU A 314 -5.90 -12.44 18.51
C LEU A 314 -7.39 -12.17 18.77
N PHE A 315 -7.91 -11.10 18.17
CA PHE A 315 -9.32 -10.73 18.25
C PHE A 315 -9.84 -10.52 19.68
N SER A 316 -8.94 -10.07 20.56
CA SER A 316 -9.24 -9.95 21.98
C SER A 316 -10.26 -8.85 22.27
N LEU A 317 -11.20 -9.10 23.19
CA LEU A 317 -12.24 -8.12 23.58
C LEU A 317 -13.11 -7.59 22.42
N ALA A 318 -13.05 -8.23 21.24
CA ALA A 318 -13.87 -7.82 20.11
C ALA A 318 -15.35 -8.10 20.38
N SER A 319 -16.22 -7.14 20.02
CA SER A 319 -17.68 -7.29 20.10
C SER A 319 -18.32 -7.41 18.71
N GLY A 320 -17.55 -7.16 17.64
CA GLY A 320 -17.99 -7.37 16.27
C GLY A 320 -16.83 -7.38 15.28
N GLY A 321 -17.13 -7.81 14.06
CA GLY A 321 -16.23 -7.98 12.94
C GLY A 321 -15.82 -9.44 12.74
N ALA A 322 -14.87 -9.67 11.85
CA ALA A 322 -14.22 -10.97 11.70
C ALA A 322 -12.78 -10.83 11.23
N ILE A 323 -12.00 -11.88 11.49
CA ILE A 323 -10.72 -12.13 10.81
C ILE A 323 -10.91 -13.32 9.87
N TYR A 324 -10.45 -13.18 8.65
CA TYR A 324 -10.34 -14.24 7.65
C TYR A 324 -8.86 -14.59 7.48
N ALA A 325 -8.41 -15.60 8.20
CA ALA A 325 -7.01 -16.00 8.21
C ALA A 325 -6.76 -17.13 7.22
N ARG A 326 -5.75 -16.99 6.35
CA ARG A 326 -5.22 -18.09 5.56
C ARG A 326 -4.45 -19.03 6.49
N ASP A 327 -5.06 -20.17 6.80
CA ASP A 327 -4.53 -21.15 7.76
C ASP A 327 -4.82 -22.59 7.27
N PRO A 328 -4.27 -22.99 6.10
CA PRO A 328 -4.56 -24.28 5.48
C PRO A 328 -4.09 -25.49 6.32
N HIS A 329 -3.17 -25.25 7.24
CA HIS A 329 -2.59 -26.26 8.13
C HIS A 329 -3.20 -26.24 9.54
N LYS A 330 -4.21 -25.39 9.79
CA LYS A 330 -4.87 -25.25 11.10
C LYS A 330 -3.90 -24.96 12.24
N LYS A 331 -2.89 -24.13 11.98
CA LYS A 331 -1.86 -23.71 12.94
C LYS A 331 -2.38 -22.71 13.97
N LEU A 332 -3.43 -21.94 13.65
CA LEU A 332 -4.09 -21.09 14.65
C LEU A 332 -4.84 -21.95 15.67
N VAL A 333 -4.61 -21.67 16.95
CA VAL A 333 -5.20 -22.41 18.07
C VAL A 333 -6.09 -21.51 18.94
N GLU A 334 -7.05 -22.11 19.63
CA GLU A 334 -8.01 -21.39 20.50
C GLU A 334 -7.32 -20.59 21.60
N ALA A 335 -6.18 -21.05 22.12
CA ALA A 335 -5.42 -20.34 23.15
C ALA A 335 -4.91 -18.95 22.68
N GLN A 336 -4.84 -18.70 21.37
CA GLN A 336 -4.52 -17.38 20.82
C GLN A 336 -5.75 -16.46 20.77
N LEU A 337 -6.96 -17.01 20.78
CA LEU A 337 -8.24 -16.30 20.60
C LEU A 337 -8.79 -15.83 21.96
N ASN A 338 -8.35 -14.67 22.45
CA ASN A 338 -8.73 -14.17 23.77
C ASN A 338 -10.11 -13.47 23.77
N GLY A 339 -11.17 -14.24 23.54
CA GLY A 339 -12.55 -13.74 23.36
C GLY A 339 -13.11 -13.89 21.94
N GLY A 340 -12.33 -14.51 21.05
CA GLY A 340 -12.77 -14.95 19.73
C GLY A 340 -13.03 -16.46 19.69
N GLU A 341 -13.75 -16.91 18.66
CA GLU A 341 -13.95 -18.32 18.34
C GLU A 341 -13.80 -18.57 16.84
N PHE A 342 -13.38 -19.78 16.48
CA PHE A 342 -13.43 -20.21 15.10
C PHE A 342 -14.88 -20.40 14.64
N ALA A 343 -15.17 -20.00 13.41
CA ALA A 343 -16.45 -20.20 12.77
C ALA A 343 -16.27 -20.86 11.40
N PRO A 344 -17.32 -21.50 10.86
CA PRO A 344 -17.31 -21.99 9.49
C PRO A 344 -16.98 -20.86 8.50
N PHE A 345 -16.07 -21.15 7.57
CA PHE A 345 -15.79 -20.27 6.44
C PHE A 345 -16.71 -20.66 5.28
N THR A 346 -17.73 -19.84 5.04
CA THR A 346 -18.80 -20.13 4.08
C THR A 346 -18.53 -19.51 2.70
N ALA A 347 -19.35 -19.85 1.71
CA ALA A 347 -19.27 -19.24 0.38
C ALA A 347 -19.57 -17.73 0.41
N GLU A 348 -20.49 -17.28 1.27
CA GLU A 348 -20.80 -15.85 1.46
C GLU A 348 -19.60 -15.10 2.04
N ALA A 349 -18.89 -15.72 2.98
CA ALA A 349 -17.66 -15.16 3.53
C ALA A 349 -16.56 -15.04 2.47
N TRP A 350 -16.41 -16.04 1.59
CA TRP A 350 -15.49 -15.96 0.46
C TRP A 350 -15.88 -14.85 -0.51
N ASN A 351 -17.15 -14.80 -0.93
CA ASN A 351 -17.65 -13.77 -1.85
C ASN A 351 -17.51 -12.36 -1.26
N LEU A 352 -17.57 -12.21 0.06
CA LEU A 352 -17.34 -10.93 0.74
C LEU A 352 -15.88 -10.46 0.59
N ILE A 353 -14.89 -11.34 0.78
CA ILE A 353 -13.48 -10.96 0.78
C ILE A 353 -12.83 -11.00 -0.61
N LEU A 354 -13.43 -11.73 -1.57
CA LEU A 354 -12.88 -11.93 -2.91
C LEU A 354 -12.57 -10.61 -3.65
N PRO A 355 -13.43 -9.57 -3.66
CA PRO A 355 -13.11 -8.30 -4.33
C PRO A 355 -11.87 -7.61 -3.72
N TYR A 356 -11.64 -7.76 -2.42
CA TYR A 356 -10.48 -7.19 -1.75
C TYR A 356 -9.22 -7.99 -2.07
N LEU A 357 -9.31 -9.31 -2.19
CA LEU A 357 -8.21 -10.14 -2.66
C LEU A 357 -7.87 -9.85 -4.14
N GLN A 358 -8.86 -9.51 -4.98
CA GLN A 358 -8.64 -9.12 -6.38
C GLN A 358 -7.93 -7.76 -6.49
N GLU A 359 -8.34 -6.79 -5.68
CA GLU A 359 -7.62 -5.51 -5.60
C GLU A 359 -6.19 -5.72 -5.06
N ASN A 360 -6.02 -6.60 -4.07
CA ASN A 360 -4.71 -6.98 -3.56
C ASN A 360 -3.80 -7.62 -4.64
N GLU A 361 -4.34 -8.53 -5.46
CA GLU A 361 -3.65 -9.12 -6.61
C GLU A 361 -3.28 -8.05 -7.64
N ARG A 362 -4.19 -7.10 -7.94
CA ARG A 362 -3.91 -5.98 -8.85
C ARG A 362 -2.77 -5.11 -8.35
N LEU A 363 -2.79 -4.75 -7.05
CA LEU A 363 -1.80 -3.87 -6.42
C LEU A 363 -0.43 -4.54 -6.35
N PHE A 364 -0.37 -5.76 -5.80
CA PHE A 364 0.89 -6.38 -5.39
C PHE A 364 1.34 -7.54 -6.27
N GLY A 365 0.49 -8.03 -7.16
CA GLY A 365 0.78 -9.19 -7.99
C GLY A 365 0.77 -10.53 -7.22
N ILE A 366 0.15 -10.57 -6.05
CA ILE A 366 -0.02 -11.80 -5.27
C ILE A 366 -1.26 -12.52 -5.79
N SER A 367 -1.06 -13.62 -6.50
CA SER A 367 -2.14 -14.30 -7.17
C SER A 367 -3.08 -15.00 -6.21
N ILE A 368 -4.39 -14.81 -6.40
CA ILE A 368 -5.37 -15.56 -5.62
C ILE A 368 -5.23 -17.05 -5.91
N GLU A 369 -5.06 -17.40 -7.18
CA GLU A 369 -5.13 -18.78 -7.66
C GLU A 369 -3.80 -19.51 -7.56
N ASP A 370 -2.71 -18.81 -7.91
CA ASP A 370 -1.38 -19.41 -7.99
C ASP A 370 -0.57 -19.23 -6.71
N ASP A 371 -0.92 -18.27 -5.84
CA ASP A 371 -0.23 -18.05 -4.56
C ASP A 371 -1.13 -18.36 -3.36
N LEU A 372 -2.24 -17.65 -3.20
CA LEU A 372 -3.03 -17.73 -1.95
C LEU A 372 -3.79 -19.05 -1.81
N LEU A 373 -4.44 -19.55 -2.87
CA LEU A 373 -5.20 -20.82 -2.84
C LEU A 373 -4.35 -22.05 -3.11
N ARG A 374 -3.05 -21.88 -3.37
CA ARG A 374 -2.13 -22.99 -3.62
C ARG A 374 -1.43 -23.39 -2.32
N VAL A 375 -1.63 -24.64 -1.91
CA VAL A 375 -1.05 -25.22 -0.68
C VAL A 375 -0.23 -26.44 -1.08
N ASN A 376 1.05 -26.47 -0.71
CA ASN A 376 1.99 -27.53 -1.12
C ASN A 376 1.99 -27.80 -2.64
N GLY A 377 1.84 -26.74 -3.45
CA GLY A 377 1.81 -26.86 -4.90
C GLY A 377 0.51 -27.44 -5.48
N VAL A 378 -0.57 -27.50 -4.71
CA VAL A 378 -1.88 -27.93 -5.19
C VAL A 378 -2.90 -26.83 -4.94
N LYS A 379 -3.69 -26.47 -5.96
CA LYS A 379 -4.81 -25.53 -5.79
C LYS A 379 -5.88 -26.17 -4.92
N LYS A 380 -6.33 -25.43 -3.91
CA LYS A 380 -7.33 -25.86 -2.93
C LYS A 380 -8.56 -24.96 -2.98
N PRO A 381 -9.75 -25.48 -2.62
CA PRO A 381 -10.93 -24.63 -2.47
C PRO A 381 -10.72 -23.66 -1.30
N PRO A 382 -11.28 -22.44 -1.34
CA PRO A 382 -11.10 -21.44 -0.28
C PRO A 382 -11.45 -21.93 1.12
N GLN A 383 -12.42 -22.84 1.25
CA GLN A 383 -12.86 -23.44 2.51
C GLN A 383 -11.83 -24.37 3.15
N GLU A 384 -10.86 -24.88 2.37
CA GLU A 384 -9.72 -25.62 2.89
C GLU A 384 -8.54 -24.72 3.25
N VAL A 385 -8.55 -23.45 2.81
CA VAL A 385 -7.41 -22.52 2.91
C VAL A 385 -7.64 -21.47 3.99
N TYR A 386 -8.85 -20.94 4.09
CA TYR A 386 -9.19 -19.86 5.01
C TYR A 386 -10.05 -20.34 6.18
N ARG A 387 -9.81 -19.74 7.34
CA ARG A 387 -10.62 -19.90 8.55
C ARG A 387 -11.17 -18.55 8.98
N LYS A 388 -12.40 -18.56 9.49
CA LYS A 388 -13.04 -17.38 10.08
C LYS A 388 -12.82 -17.38 11.59
N VAL A 389 -12.37 -16.26 12.13
CA VAL A 389 -12.44 -15.92 13.56
C VAL A 389 -13.51 -14.84 13.72
N LYS A 390 -14.39 -15.01 14.72
CA LYS A 390 -15.42 -14.03 15.08
C LYS A 390 -15.44 -13.84 16.60
N SER A 391 -16.15 -12.84 17.09
CA SER A 391 -16.30 -12.59 18.52
C SER A 391 -17.24 -13.62 19.13
N VAL A 392 -16.98 -13.99 20.38
CA VAL A 392 -17.94 -14.74 21.20
C VAL A 392 -19.09 -13.81 21.57
N LYS A 393 -20.34 -14.30 21.45
CA LYS A 393 -21.50 -13.55 21.97
C LYS A 393 -21.47 -13.57 23.50
N LEU A 394 -21.14 -12.44 24.13
CA LEU A 394 -21.23 -12.31 25.58
C LEU A 394 -22.70 -12.25 26.00
N ARG A 395 -23.14 -13.21 26.83
CA ARG A 395 -24.54 -13.35 27.30
C ARG A 395 -25.13 -12.06 27.92
N VAL A 396 -24.30 -11.23 28.53
CA VAL A 396 -24.70 -9.97 29.17
C VAL A 396 -25.23 -8.92 28.17
N LEU A 397 -24.81 -8.99 26.89
CA LEU A 397 -25.29 -8.07 25.85
C LEU A 397 -26.60 -8.53 25.20
N THR A 398 -26.97 -9.80 25.34
CA THR A 398 -28.23 -10.35 24.80
C THR A 398 -29.43 -10.10 25.71
N GLU A 399 -29.22 -9.97 27.03
CA GLU A 399 -30.33 -9.76 27.99
C GLU A 399 -30.96 -8.35 27.91
N VAL A 400 -30.30 -7.39 27.25
CA VAL A 400 -30.84 -6.02 27.10
C VAL A 400 -31.86 -5.92 25.96
N VAL A 401 -31.86 -6.87 25.01
CA VAL A 401 -32.79 -6.84 23.85
C VAL A 401 -34.12 -7.52 24.18
N ASP A 402 -34.15 -8.47 25.12
CA ASP A 402 -35.36 -9.21 25.52
C ASP A 402 -36.12 -8.54 26.69
N ALA A 403 -35.77 -7.30 27.04
CA ALA A 403 -36.36 -6.56 28.18
C ALA A 403 -37.36 -5.46 27.77
N GLU A 404 -37.72 -5.35 26.49
CA GLU A 404 -38.81 -4.50 26.01
C GLU A 404 -39.86 -5.35 25.27
N ASP A 405 -40.73 -6.01 26.04
CA ASP A 405 -42.06 -6.47 25.63
C ASP A 405 -43.13 -5.82 26.53
#